data_AF-A0A3D1AR87-F1
#
_entry.id   AF-A0A3D1AR87-F1
#
_cell.length_a   1.000
_cell.length_b   1.000
_cell.length_c   1.000
_cell.angle_alpha   90.00
_cell.angle_beta   90.00
_cell.angle_gamma   90.00
#
_symmetry.space_group_name_H-M   'P 1'
#
loop_
_entity.id
_entity.type
_entity.pdbx_description
1 polymer ?
#
loop_
_entity_poly.entity_id
_entity_poly.type
_entity_poly.pdbx_seq_one_letter_code
_entity_poly.pdbx_strand_id
1 'polypeptide(L)'
;MLPAFLVPDTKVRESGVSSPLDLSAPRFQAIFLTLGITHILEQQSLDVSVYGSVDGGHWDSRPLLSFSQKFYCGTYQMLLDLDTRPEIRFLRAQWRVKRWGRGDLQPMFGFYLHAEDARARIAAPRVMTRTA
;
A
#
# COMPACT_ATOMS: atom_id res chain seq x y z
N MET A 1 -5.98 0.26 14.13
CA MET A 1 -5.46 1.58 14.57
C MET A 1 -4.65 2.17 13.42
N LEU A 2 -4.92 3.43 13.03
CA LEU A 2 -4.13 4.18 12.05
C LEU A 2 -3.45 5.36 12.76
N PRO A 3 -2.26 5.81 12.33
CA PRO A 3 -1.49 5.35 11.17
C PRO A 3 -0.91 3.94 11.36
N ALA A 4 -0.75 3.19 10.27
CA ALA A 4 -0.16 1.85 10.28
C ALA A 4 0.46 1.49 8.93
N PHE A 5 1.34 0.50 8.92
CA PHE A 5 1.87 -0.08 7.69
C PHE A 5 1.06 -1.33 7.31
N LEU A 6 0.51 -1.35 6.10
CA LEU A 6 0.08 -2.61 5.48
C LEU A 6 1.32 -3.44 5.10
N VAL A 7 2.38 -2.78 4.65
CA VAL A 7 3.68 -3.40 4.40
C VAL A 7 4.74 -2.49 5.05
N PRO A 8 5.46 -2.96 6.10
CA PRO A 8 6.60 -2.20 6.63
C PRO A 8 7.72 -2.13 5.60
N ASP A 9 8.65 -1.18 5.75
CA ASP A 9 9.78 -1.08 4.82
C ASP A 9 10.56 -2.39 4.76
N THR A 10 10.55 -3.00 3.57
CA THR A 10 11.04 -4.35 3.36
C THR A 10 11.61 -4.50 1.96
N LYS A 11 12.44 -5.53 1.78
CA LYS A 11 12.96 -5.95 0.48
C LYS A 11 12.34 -7.28 0.09
N VAL A 12 11.60 -7.31 -1.00
CA VAL A 12 10.97 -8.53 -1.53
C VAL A 12 11.65 -8.99 -2.81
N ARG A 13 11.67 -10.31 -3.02
CA ARG A 13 12.15 -10.94 -4.26
C ARG A 13 11.05 -11.66 -5.04
N GLU A 14 9.90 -11.86 -4.42
CA GLU A 14 8.76 -12.59 -4.95
C GLU A 14 7.46 -11.85 -4.71
N SER A 15 6.42 -12.25 -5.46
CA SER A 15 5.06 -11.77 -5.27
C SER A 15 4.51 -12.29 -3.95
N GLY A 16 3.66 -11.51 -3.29
CA GLY A 16 3.18 -11.87 -1.96
C GLY A 16 2.00 -11.04 -1.49
N VAL A 17 1.62 -11.29 -0.24
CA VAL A 17 0.54 -10.60 0.46
C VAL A 17 0.99 -10.21 1.86
N SER A 18 0.46 -9.11 2.37
CA SER A 18 0.69 -8.72 3.76
C SER A 18 -0.21 -9.47 4.72
N SER A 19 0.13 -9.41 6.00
CA SER A 19 -0.81 -9.71 7.07
C SER A 19 -2.05 -8.79 6.99
N PRO A 20 -3.22 -9.26 7.44
CA PRO A 20 -4.41 -8.43 7.52
C PRO A 20 -4.23 -7.28 8.51
N LEU A 21 -4.64 -6.08 8.12
CA LEU A 21 -4.74 -4.90 8.98
C LEU A 21 -6.20 -4.71 9.41
N ASP A 22 -6.44 -4.73 10.72
CA ASP A 22 -7.77 -4.54 11.29
C ASP A 22 -8.16 -3.04 11.38
N LEU A 23 -9.34 -2.74 10.83
CA LEU A 23 -10.01 -1.45 10.79
C LEU A 23 -11.30 -1.41 11.63
N SER A 24 -11.59 -2.44 12.43
CA SER A 24 -12.87 -2.61 13.12
C SER A 24 -13.23 -1.48 14.09
N ALA A 25 -12.24 -0.72 14.60
CA ALA A 25 -12.48 0.52 15.34
C ALA A 25 -11.26 1.45 15.32
N PRO A 26 -11.44 2.77 15.10
CA PRO A 26 -12.67 3.45 14.65
C PRO A 26 -13.00 3.14 13.18
N ARG A 27 -14.25 3.36 12.76
CA ARG A 27 -14.65 3.18 11.34
C ARG A 27 -14.11 4.31 10.48
N PHE A 28 -13.30 3.96 9.49
CA PHE A 28 -12.68 4.91 8.56
C PHE A 28 -13.55 5.07 7.30
N GLN A 29 -13.75 6.31 6.88
CA GLN A 29 -14.44 6.62 5.61
C GLN A 29 -13.47 6.66 4.43
N ALA A 30 -12.29 7.24 4.65
CA ALA A 30 -11.26 7.30 3.64
C ALA A 30 -9.88 7.17 4.30
N ILE A 31 -8.98 6.50 3.59
CA ILE A 31 -7.61 6.21 4.04
C ILE A 31 -6.64 6.69 2.97
N PHE A 32 -5.68 7.52 3.34
CA PHE A 32 -4.54 7.81 2.47
C PHE A 32 -3.58 6.63 2.50
N LEU A 33 -3.30 6.10 1.32
CA LEU A 33 -2.30 5.08 1.09
C LEU A 33 -1.07 5.71 0.47
N THR A 34 0.07 5.56 1.11
CA THR A 34 1.37 6.04 0.63
C THR A 34 2.26 4.85 0.33
N LEU A 35 2.50 4.57 -0.95
CA LEU A 35 3.47 3.60 -1.45
C LEU A 35 4.81 4.29 -1.64
N GLY A 36 5.80 3.95 -0.82
CA GLY A 36 7.18 4.37 -1.03
C GLY A 36 7.99 3.24 -1.63
N ILE A 37 8.60 3.47 -2.78
CA ILE A 37 9.55 2.55 -3.41
C ILE A 37 10.95 3.09 -3.15
N THR A 38 11.71 2.37 -2.33
CA THR A 38 13.04 2.75 -1.85
C THR A 38 14.16 2.10 -2.67
N HIS A 39 13.87 0.97 -3.32
CA HIS A 39 14.83 0.29 -4.16
C HIS A 39 14.16 -0.44 -5.32
N ILE A 40 14.75 -0.33 -6.51
CA ILE A 40 14.36 -1.09 -7.69
C ILE A 40 15.59 -1.28 -8.59
N LEU A 41 15.64 -2.42 -9.29
CA LEU A 41 16.63 -2.71 -10.34
C LEU A 41 16.02 -2.52 -11.73
N GLU A 42 16.87 -2.34 -12.74
CA GLU A 42 16.43 -2.21 -14.14
C GLU A 42 15.64 -3.44 -14.63
N GLN A 43 14.70 -3.19 -15.54
CA GLN A 43 13.89 -4.23 -16.22
C GLN A 43 13.02 -5.07 -15.28
N GLN A 44 12.51 -4.44 -14.23
CA GLN A 44 11.56 -5.01 -13.30
C GLN A 44 10.38 -4.06 -13.10
N SER A 45 9.25 -4.60 -12.66
CA SER A 45 8.10 -3.80 -12.25
C SER A 45 7.45 -4.32 -10.99
N LEU A 46 6.88 -3.39 -10.23
CA LEU A 46 6.06 -3.66 -9.05
C LEU A 46 4.61 -3.25 -9.31
N ASP A 47 3.69 -4.19 -9.16
CA ASP A 47 2.26 -3.92 -9.04
C ASP A 47 1.88 -4.05 -7.56
N VAL A 48 1.19 -3.05 -7.00
CA VAL A 48 0.66 -3.11 -5.62
C VAL A 48 -0.83 -2.81 -5.63
N SER A 49 -1.59 -3.69 -4.98
CA SER A 49 -3.04 -3.59 -4.85
C SER A 49 -3.45 -3.78 -3.39
N VAL A 50 -4.54 -3.14 -2.99
CA VAL A 50 -5.14 -3.30 -1.66
C VAL A 50 -6.48 -4.01 -1.81
N TYR A 51 -6.67 -5.04 -0.98
CA TYR A 51 -7.89 -5.84 -0.93
C TYR A 51 -8.59 -5.63 0.40
N GLY A 52 -9.93 -5.72 0.36
CA GLY A 52 -10.80 -5.65 1.52
C GLY A 52 -11.31 -7.02 1.92
N SER A 53 -11.62 -7.16 3.20
CA SER A 53 -12.30 -8.31 3.77
C SER A 53 -13.21 -7.87 4.92
N VAL A 54 -14.32 -8.58 5.11
CA VAL A 54 -15.24 -8.39 6.24
C VAL A 54 -14.76 -9.13 7.49
N ASP A 55 -14.07 -10.27 7.32
CA ASP A 55 -13.73 -11.23 8.39
C ASP A 55 -12.22 -11.48 8.55
N GLY A 56 -11.39 -10.95 7.64
CA GLY A 56 -9.93 -11.14 7.61
C GLY A 56 -9.48 -12.47 6.99
N GLY A 57 -10.40 -13.39 6.69
CA GLY A 57 -10.13 -14.71 6.10
C GLY A 57 -10.48 -14.77 4.62
N HIS A 58 -11.62 -14.20 4.24
CA HIS A 58 -12.11 -14.18 2.87
C HIS A 58 -11.94 -12.80 2.25
N TRP A 59 -11.29 -12.75 1.10
CA TRP A 59 -10.91 -11.50 0.45
C TRP A 59 -11.65 -11.35 -0.87
N ASP A 60 -12.06 -10.12 -1.18
CA ASP A 60 -12.73 -9.81 -2.43
C ASP A 60 -11.91 -10.27 -3.64
N SER A 61 -12.60 -10.73 -4.69
CA SER A 61 -11.97 -11.09 -5.97
C SER A 61 -11.35 -9.91 -6.71
N ARG A 62 -11.81 -8.68 -6.40
CA ARG A 62 -11.32 -7.43 -7.00
C ARG A 62 -10.68 -6.55 -5.93
N PRO A 63 -9.54 -5.91 -6.23
CA PRO A 63 -8.93 -4.98 -5.29
C PRO A 63 -9.86 -3.78 -5.04
N LEU A 64 -9.78 -3.21 -3.84
CA LEU A 64 -10.39 -1.91 -3.54
C LEU A 64 -9.67 -0.79 -4.30
N LEU A 65 -8.35 -0.91 -4.42
CA LEU A 65 -7.48 0.07 -5.03
C LEU A 65 -6.25 -0.62 -5.61
N SER A 66 -5.76 -0.16 -6.76
CA SER A 66 -4.48 -0.61 -7.32
C SER A 66 -3.66 0.59 -7.76
N PHE A 67 -2.38 0.59 -7.37
CA PHE A 67 -1.41 1.50 -7.94
C PHE A 67 -1.12 1.06 -9.38
N SER A 68 -0.97 2.00 -10.30
CA SER A 68 -0.42 1.67 -11.61
C SER A 68 0.97 1.06 -11.47
N GLN A 69 1.31 0.16 -12.38
CA GLN A 69 2.60 -0.53 -12.42
C GLN A 69 3.77 0.46 -12.28
N LYS A 70 4.69 0.17 -11.36
CA LYS A 70 5.82 1.05 -11.04
C LYS A 70 7.16 0.46 -11.48
N PHE A 71 8.03 1.35 -11.95
CA PHE A 71 9.35 1.03 -12.51
C PHE A 71 10.47 1.89 -11.92
N TYR A 72 10.15 2.76 -10.95
CA TYR A 72 11.09 3.72 -10.39
C TYR A 72 10.89 3.87 -8.88
N CYS A 73 11.96 4.26 -8.20
CA CYS A 73 11.88 4.73 -6.82
C CYS A 73 11.04 6.02 -6.75
N GLY A 74 10.40 6.23 -5.60
CA GLY A 74 9.59 7.41 -5.36
C GLY A 74 8.42 7.11 -4.43
N THR A 75 7.66 8.16 -4.15
CA THR A 75 6.48 8.10 -3.28
C THR A 75 5.23 8.35 -4.10
N TYR A 76 4.26 7.44 -3.97
CA TYR A 76 2.98 7.50 -4.68
C TYR A 76 1.86 7.49 -3.65
N GLN A 77 0.91 8.41 -3.80
CA GLN A 77 -0.23 8.52 -2.89
C GLN A 77 -1.53 8.29 -3.62
N MET A 78 -2.42 7.53 -3.00
CA MET A 78 -3.81 7.40 -3.45
C MET A 78 -4.75 7.45 -2.25
N LEU A 79 -5.97 7.93 -2.48
CA LEU A 79 -7.04 7.93 -1.48
C LEU A 79 -7.91 6.69 -1.70
N LEU A 80 -8.00 5.84 -0.70
CA LEU A 80 -8.94 4.73 -0.66
C LEU A 80 -10.24 5.21 0.00
N ASP A 81 -11.33 5.23 -0.77
CA ASP A 81 -12.68 5.51 -0.28
C ASP A 81 -13.36 4.19 0.17
N LEU A 82 -13.85 4.18 1.40
CA LEU A 82 -14.57 3.08 2.04
C LEU A 82 -16.05 3.40 2.29
N ASP A 83 -16.52 4.61 1.98
CA ASP A 83 -17.94 4.98 2.20
C ASP A 83 -18.89 4.10 1.38
N THR A 84 -18.44 3.67 0.19
CA THR A 84 -19.20 2.76 -0.69
C THR A 84 -19.12 1.29 -0.27
N ARG A 85 -18.21 0.92 0.64
CA ARG A 85 -18.02 -0.46 1.15
C ARG A 85 -17.83 -0.47 2.67
N PRO A 86 -18.85 -0.04 3.42
CA PRO A 86 -18.78 0.13 4.87
C PRO A 86 -18.61 -1.17 5.68
N GLU A 87 -18.88 -2.30 5.06
CA GLU A 87 -18.74 -3.64 5.62
C GLU A 87 -17.29 -4.11 5.74
N ILE A 88 -16.34 -3.47 5.03
CA ILE A 88 -14.93 -3.83 5.06
C ILE A 88 -14.33 -3.51 6.43
N ARG A 89 -13.74 -4.54 7.05
CA ARG A 89 -13.10 -4.45 8.37
C ARG A 89 -11.61 -4.74 8.33
N PHE A 90 -11.13 -5.39 7.29
CA PHE A 90 -9.73 -5.75 7.14
C PHE A 90 -9.20 -5.32 5.79
N LEU A 91 -7.96 -4.82 5.78
CA LEU A 91 -7.20 -4.55 4.56
C LEU A 91 -5.99 -5.47 4.47
N ARG A 92 -5.59 -5.84 3.26
CA ARG A 92 -4.25 -6.38 3.00
C ARG A 92 -3.68 -5.79 1.73
N ALA A 93 -2.37 -5.69 1.69
CA ALA A 93 -1.66 -5.45 0.45
C ALA A 93 -1.42 -6.78 -0.27
N GLN A 94 -1.46 -6.75 -1.59
CA GLN A 94 -0.91 -7.78 -2.46
C GLN A 94 0.03 -7.10 -3.43
N TRP A 95 1.22 -7.67 -3.61
CA TRP A 95 2.18 -7.19 -4.59
C TRP A 95 2.53 -8.27 -5.59
N ARG A 96 2.79 -7.84 -6.83
CA ARG A 96 3.37 -8.68 -7.86
C ARG A 96 4.68 -8.10 -8.34
N VAL A 97 5.68 -8.94 -8.33
CA VAL A 97 7.01 -8.62 -8.85
C VAL A 97 7.14 -9.28 -10.21
N LYS A 98 7.47 -8.48 -11.24
CA LYS A 98 7.76 -8.98 -12.59
C LYS A 98 9.16 -8.53 -13.00
N ARG A 99 9.86 -9.40 -13.73
CA ARG A 99 11.19 -9.12 -14.30
C ARG A 99 11.24 -9.66 -15.73
N TRP A 100 11.84 -8.89 -16.63
CA TRP A 100 12.06 -9.30 -18.03
C TRP A 100 13.52 -9.06 -18.48
N GLY A 101 14.42 -8.75 -17.55
CA GLY A 101 15.84 -8.62 -17.84
C GLY A 101 16.54 -9.96 -18.06
N ARG A 102 17.64 -9.94 -18.82
CA ARG A 102 18.49 -11.13 -19.05
C ARG A 102 19.30 -11.49 -17.80
N GLY A 103 19.68 -12.76 -17.65
CA GLY A 103 20.53 -13.27 -16.56
C GLY A 103 19.80 -13.65 -15.27
N ASP A 104 20.53 -14.22 -14.31
CA ASP A 104 19.98 -14.88 -13.11
C ASP A 104 19.74 -13.96 -11.90
N LEU A 105 19.75 -12.64 -12.11
CA LEU A 105 19.44 -11.70 -11.03
C LEU A 105 18.00 -11.91 -10.57
N GLN A 106 17.84 -12.33 -9.31
CA GLN A 106 16.52 -12.40 -8.69
C GLN A 106 15.92 -10.99 -8.63
N PRO A 107 14.61 -10.84 -8.89
CA PRO A 107 13.95 -9.57 -8.69
C PRO A 107 14.20 -9.03 -7.28
N MET A 108 14.30 -7.71 -7.12
CA MET A 108 14.47 -7.09 -5.81
C MET A 108 13.83 -5.73 -5.77
N PHE A 109 12.83 -5.60 -4.88
CA PHE A 109 12.11 -4.36 -4.64
C PHE A 109 12.19 -4.01 -3.16
N GLY A 110 12.69 -2.81 -2.86
CA GLY A 110 12.54 -2.17 -1.56
C GLY A 110 11.31 -1.29 -1.58
N PHE A 111 10.34 -1.55 -0.70
CA PHE A 111 9.14 -0.70 -0.60
C PHE A 111 8.43 -0.82 0.75
N TYR A 112 7.56 0.15 1.01
CA TYR A 112 6.57 0.12 2.10
C TYR A 112 5.21 0.60 1.60
N LEU A 113 4.15 0.23 2.31
CA LEU A 113 2.80 0.76 2.11
C LEU A 113 2.23 1.23 3.45
N HIS A 114 2.15 2.54 3.60
CA HIS A 114 1.65 3.22 4.79
C HIS A 114 0.19 3.64 4.61
N ALA A 115 -0.62 3.50 5.66
CA ALA A 115 -2.01 3.89 5.72
C ALA A 115 -2.25 4.92 6.82
N GLU A 116 -2.99 5.97 6.47
CA GLU A 116 -3.32 7.08 7.37
C GLU A 116 -4.82 7.40 7.25
N ASP A 117 -5.47 7.69 8.37
CA ASP A 117 -6.83 8.23 8.33
C ASP A 117 -6.82 9.59 7.62
N ALA A 118 -7.64 9.73 6.58
CA ALA A 118 -7.74 10.95 5.81
C ALA A 118 -8.21 12.14 6.67
N ARG A 119 -9.13 11.90 7.61
CA ARG A 119 -9.65 12.96 8.49
C ARG A 119 -8.57 13.47 9.43
N ALA A 120 -7.88 12.57 10.12
CA ALA A 120 -6.77 12.92 11.00
C ALA A 120 -5.65 13.67 10.26
N ARG A 121 -5.31 13.24 9.04
CA ARG A 121 -4.26 13.89 8.23
C ARG A 121 -4.65 15.30 7.76
N ILE A 122 -5.92 15.56 7.45
CA ILE A 122 -6.40 16.90 7.09
C ILE A 122 -6.43 17.82 8.31
N ALA A 123 -6.80 17.29 9.48
CA ALA A 123 -6.84 18.05 10.73
C ALA A 123 -5.44 18.34 11.30
N ALA A 124 -4.43 17.54 10.93
CA ALA A 124 -3.06 17.74 11.40
C ALA A 124 -2.47 19.07 10.87
N PRO A 125 -1.84 19.89 11.73
CA PRO A 125 -1.20 21.11 11.30
C PRO A 125 -0.08 20.78 10.30
N ARG A 126 -0.16 21.34 9.08
CA ARG A 126 0.95 21.28 8.12
C ARG A 126 2.12 22.06 8.73
N VAL A 127 3.13 21.36 9.22
CA VAL A 127 4.43 21.97 9.52
C VAL A 127 5.03 22.40 8.18
N MET A 128 4.84 23.67 7.82
CA MET A 128 5.62 24.30 6.77
C MET A 128 7.04 24.44 7.31
N THR A 129 7.89 23.46 7.06
CA THR A 129 9.34 23.68 7.12
C THR A 129 9.67 24.71 6.07
N ARG A 130 9.79 25.99 6.49
CA ARG A 130 10.48 27.02 5.73
C ARG A 130 11.92 26.54 5.58
N THR A 131 12.28 26.07 4.39
CA THR A 131 13.67 25.97 3.98
C THR A 131 14.23 27.39 4.02
N ALA A 132 15.27 27.60 4.83
CA ALA A 132 16.04 28.84 4.88
C ALA A 132 16.96 28.94 3.67
#